data_AF-A0A151JY95-F1
#
_entry.id   AF-A0A151JY95-F1
#
_cell.length_a   1.000
_cell.length_b   1.000
_cell.length_c   1.000
_cell.angle_alpha   90.00
_cell.angle_beta   90.00
_cell.angle_gamma   90.00
#
_symmetry.space_group_name_H-M   'P 1'
#
loop_
_entity.id
_entity.type
_entity.pdbx_description
1 polymer ?
#
loop_
_entity_poly.entity_id
_entity_poly.type
_entity_poly.pdbx_seq_one_letter_code
_entity_poly.pdbx_strand_id
1 'polypeptide(L)' 'MSEQQVPASVAQRVIIKFLTKEGVKPCEILTRLKVQYGDDTLSKTQVFDWAKKFKSGRESVENVSHNRRPTI' A
#
# COMPACT_ATOMS: atom_id res chain seq x y z
N MET A 1 -3.61 25.10 -10.43
CA MET A 1 -3.00 23.76 -10.39
C MET A 1 -3.32 23.18 -9.03
N SER A 2 -4.42 22.43 -8.90
CA SER A 2 -4.76 21.82 -7.61
C SER A 2 -3.79 20.68 -7.38
N GLU A 3 -2.87 20.85 -6.42
CA GLU A 3 -2.04 19.77 -5.93
C GLU A 3 -2.98 18.69 -5.38
N GLN A 4 -3.19 17.62 -6.14
CA GLN A 4 -3.83 16.43 -5.60
C GLN A 4 -2.90 15.88 -4.53
N GLN A 5 -3.21 16.20 -3.29
CA GLN A 5 -2.50 15.70 -2.12
C GLN A 5 -2.50 14.17 -2.21
N VAL A 6 -1.33 13.60 -2.49
CA VAL A 6 -1.18 12.15 -2.58
C VAL A 6 -1.58 11.58 -1.22
N PRO A 7 -2.65 10.78 -1.13
CA PRO A 7 -3.11 10.30 0.17
C PRO A 7 -1.99 9.48 0.80
N ALA A 8 -1.77 9.64 2.11
CA ALA A 8 -0.70 8.93 2.85
C ALA A 8 -0.70 7.41 2.59
N SER A 9 -1.88 6.85 2.32
CA SER A 9 -2.06 5.45 1.92
C SER A 9 -1.36 5.06 0.61
N VAL A 10 -1.27 5.96 -0.38
CA VAL A 10 -0.56 5.71 -1.66
C VAL A 10 0.94 5.76 -1.43
N ALA A 11 1.44 6.73 -0.66
CA ALA A 11 2.85 6.81 -0.31
C ALA A 11 3.34 5.55 0.42
N GLN A 12 2.59 5.09 1.42
CA GLN A 12 2.89 3.84 2.13
C GLN A 12 2.89 2.63 1.18
N ARG A 13 1.97 2.55 0.21
CA ARG A 13 1.97 1.46 -0.79
C ARG A 13 3.16 1.48 -1.73
N VAL A 14 3.65 2.67 -2.10
CA VAL A 14 4.90 2.80 -2.88
C VAL A 14 6.07 2.25 -2.08
N ILE A 15 6.17 2.57 -0.79
CA ILE A 15 7.21 2.04 0.10
C ILE A 15 7.08 0.51 0.23
N ILE A 16 5.87 -0.02 0.43
CA ILE A 16 5.63 -1.48 0.47
C ILE A 16 6.09 -2.14 -0.84
N LYS A 17 5.77 -1.55 -1.99
CA LYS A 17 6.19 -2.08 -3.31
C LYS A 17 7.71 -2.12 -3.42
N PHE A 18 8.39 -1.03 -3.08
CA PHE A 18 9.84 -0.93 -3.11
C PHE A 18 10.49 -2.01 -2.23
N LEU A 19 10.13 -2.06 -0.95
CA LEU A 19 10.70 -3.01 0.02
C LEU A 19 10.36 -4.47 -0.34
N THR A 20 9.20 -4.73 -0.93
CA THR A 20 8.86 -6.08 -1.40
C THR A 20 9.76 -6.53 -2.55
N LYS A 21 10.11 -5.63 -3.48
CA LYS A 21 11.05 -5.92 -4.58
C LYS A 21 12.48 -6.15 -4.08
N GLU A 22 12.88 -5.50 -2.99
CA GLU A 22 14.13 -5.79 -2.28
C GLU A 22 14.12 -7.14 -1.52
N GLY A 23 12.98 -7.83 -1.46
CA GLY A 23 12.85 -9.12 -0.77
C GLY A 23 12.62 -9.01 0.74
N VAL A 24 12.30 -7.81 1.24
CA VAL A 24 12.01 -7.59 2.66
C VAL A 24 10.71 -8.30 3.05
N LYS A 25 10.72 -8.97 4.22
CA LYS A 25 9.55 -9.68 4.74
C LYS A 25 8.44 -8.69 5.16
N PRO A 26 7.15 -9.01 4.96
CA PRO A 26 6.04 -8.10 5.33
C PRO A 26 6.03 -7.64 6.79
N CYS A 27 6.49 -8.47 7.74
CA CYS A 27 6.62 -8.08 9.14
C CYS A 27 7.60 -6.91 9.33
N GLU A 28 8.75 -6.96 8.64
CA GLU A 28 9.78 -5.92 8.70
C GLU A 28 9.31 -4.64 8.01
N ILE A 29 8.59 -4.77 6.89
CA ILE A 29 7.93 -3.64 6.23
C ILE A 29 6.96 -2.93 7.18
N LEU A 30 6.13 -3.68 7.92
CA LEU A 30 5.20 -3.10 8.89
C LEU A 30 5.95 -2.35 10.00
N THR A 31 7.06 -2.90 10.52
CA THR A 31 7.88 -2.22 11.54
C THR A 31 8.40 -0.89 11.03
N ARG A 32 8.98 -0.86 9.82
CA ARG A 32 9.50 0.37 9.20
C ARG A 32 8.41 1.40 8.94
N LEU A 33 7.24 0.96 8.48
CA LEU A 33 6.10 1.85 8.29
C LEU A 33 5.62 2.44 9.63
N LYS A 34 5.54 1.65 10.70
CA LYS A 34 5.17 2.15 12.03
C LYS A 34 6.14 3.19 12.57
N VAL A 35 7.45 3.03 12.31
CA VAL A 35 8.45 4.03 12.69
C VAL A 35 8.22 5.36 11.96
N GLN A 36 7.82 5.31 10.69
CA GLN A 36 7.66 6.50 9.85
C GLN A 36 6.28 7.18 9.99
N TYR A 37 5.21 6.40 10.12
CA TYR A 37 3.82 6.85 10.05
C TYR A 37 3.07 6.72 11.37
N GLY A 38 3.62 6.08 12.40
CA GLY A 38 2.97 5.93 13.69
C GLY A 38 1.58 5.31 13.58
N ASP A 39 0.58 5.99 14.13
CA ASP A 39 -0.83 5.58 14.11
C ASP A 39 -1.49 5.70 12.72
N ASP A 40 -0.94 6.50 11.81
CA ASP A 40 -1.41 6.62 10.43
C ASP A 40 -0.95 5.46 9.53
N THR A 41 -0.26 4.48 10.10
CA THR A 41 0.22 3.29 9.37
C THR A 41 -0.95 2.44 8.89
N LEU A 42 -0.86 1.94 7.65
CA LEU A 42 -1.77 0.93 7.14
C LEU A 42 -1.86 -0.27 8.09
N SER A 43 -3.07 -0.80 8.26
CA SER A 43 -3.28 -1.97 9.10
C SER A 43 -2.38 -3.14 8.68
N LYS A 44 -2.02 -4.00 9.63
CA LYS A 44 -1.22 -5.20 9.37
C LYS A 44 -1.78 -6.01 8.19
N THR A 45 -3.09 -6.21 8.13
CA THR A 45 -3.75 -6.93 7.04
C THR A 45 -3.51 -6.28 5.68
N GLN A 46 -3.63 -4.94 5.60
CA GLN A 46 -3.39 -4.21 4.35
C GLN A 46 -1.93 -4.29 3.92
N VAL A 47 -0.97 -4.14 4.84
CA VAL A 47 0.47 -4.24 4.50
C VAL A 47 0.79 -5.60 3.90
N PHE A 48 0.28 -6.68 4.50
CA PHE A 48 0.51 -8.05 4.03
C PHE A 48 -0.18 -8.32 2.69
N ASP A 49 -1.40 -7.85 2.51
CA ASP A 49 -2.14 -8.00 1.26
C ASP A 49 -1.43 -7.27 0.10
N TRP A 50 -0.96 -6.04 0.33
CA TRP A 50 -0.18 -5.28 -0.65
C TRP A 50 1.16 -5.96 -0.97
N ALA A 51 1.93 -6.39 0.04
CA ALA A 51 3.17 -7.11 -0.18
C ALA A 51 2.95 -8.41 -0.99
N LYS A 52 1.87 -9.15 -0.71
CA LYS A 52 1.49 -10.33 -1.50
C LYS A 52 1.17 -9.96 -2.94
N LYS A 53 0.36 -8.92 -3.17
CA LYS A 53 0.01 -8.43 -4.51
C LYS A 53 1.25 -8.02 -5.32
N PHE A 54 2.18 -7.28 -4.72
CA PHE A 54 3.41 -6.87 -5.39
C PHE A 54 4.33 -8.06 -5.66
N LYS A 55 4.42 -9.02 -4.73
CA LYS A 55 5.15 -10.28 -4.97
C LYS A 55 4.56 -11.10 -6.11
N SER A 56 3.24 -11.04 -6.31
CA SER A 56 2.54 -11.67 -7.43
C SER A 56 2.64 -10.88 -8.75
N GLY A 57 3.41 -9.79 -8.81
CA GLY A 57 3.67 -9.05 -10.04
C GLY A 57 2.75 -7.85 -10.30
N ARG A 58 1.92 -7.43 -9.33
CA ARG A 58 1.16 -6.19 -9.46
C ARG A 58 2.12 -4.99 -9.49
N GLU A 59 1.89 -4.03 -10.39
CA GLU A 59 2.70 -2.80 -10.45
C GLU A 59 1.95 -1.55 -9.94
N SER A 60 0.62 -1.53 -9.99
CA SER A 60 -0.18 -0.37 -9.57
C SER A 60 -0.35 -0.29 -8.04
N VAL A 61 -0.17 0.91 -7.49
CA VAL A 61 -0.37 1.26 -6.07
C VAL A 61 -1.78 1.82 -5.77
N GLU A 62 -2.53 2.17 -6.81
CA GLU A 62 -3.89 2.65 -6.68
C GLU A 62 -4.84 1.50 -6.34
N ASN A 63 -5.93 1.80 -5.64
CA ASN A 63 -6.96 0.78 -5.49
C ASN A 63 -7.63 0.56 -6.84
N VAL A 64 -7.88 -0.69 -7.22
CA VAL A 64 -8.67 -0.93 -8.43
C VAL A 64 -10.09 -0.51 -8.05
N SER A 65 -10.65 0.46 -8.78
CA SER A 65 -12.06 0.79 -8.62
C SER A 65 -12.86 -0.47 -8.92
N HIS A 66 -13.37 -1.14 -7.89
CA HIS A 66 -14.42 -2.11 -8.08
C HIS A 66 -15.59 -1.32 -8.67
N ASN A 67 -15.91 -1.55 -9.95
CA ASN A 67 -17.16 -1.08 -10.53
C ASN A 67 -18.26 -1.47 -9.55
N ARG A 68 -18.75 -0.49 -8.79
CA ARG A 68 -19.91 -0.71 -7.93
C ARG A 68 -21.03 -1.14 -8.87
N ARG A 69 -21.71 -2.22 -8.50
CA ARG A 69 -22.89 -2.71 -9.21
C ARG A 69 -23.79 -1.50 -9.52
N PRO A 70 -24.21 -1.26 -10.77
CA PRO A 70 -25.17 -0.20 -11.06
C PRO A 70 -26.38 -0.45 -10.19
N THR A 71 -26.69 0.50 -9.30
CA THR A 71 -27.99 0.51 -8.63
C THR A 71 -28.97 1.03 -9.68
N ILE A 72 -29.74 0.10 -10.25
CA ILE A 72 -30.87 0.38 -11.15
C ILE A 72 -32.04 0.86 -10.30
#